data_AF-A0A350QZU0-F1
#
_entry.id   AF-A0A350QZU0-F1
#
_cell.length_a   1.000
_cell.length_b   1.000
_cell.length_c   1.000
_cell.angle_alpha   90.00
_cell.angle_beta   90.00
_cell.angle_gamma   90.00
#
_symmetry.space_group_name_H-M   'P 1'
#
loop_
_entity.id
_entity.type
_entity.pdbx_description
1 polymer ?
#
loop_
_entity_poly.entity_id
_entity_poly.type
_entity_poly.pdbx_seq_one_letter_code
_entity_poly.pdbx_strand_id
1 'polypeptide(L)'
;KIVFRKAWETIIGRKYDEKADFSHKKNRLVHLPSGEEIFLEAVGPTEEGDQPILWLGYESSEIKRLSKGKNLHYRAITFREEKEGFTSTVANKREFAGYTHGFNHSRFARQVHDLMSVVSYLKKKHGKAPVLRASAAMREQAMTAAYLSGGAVSGLEVAKSDFRFASLTDYRDPKFLPGAVKYGDVAWLKQALGKKLAVE
;
A
#
# COMPACT_ATOMS: atom_id res chain seq x y z
N LYS A 1 16.86 8.75 10.42
CA LYS A 1 15.46 8.27 10.19
C LYS A 1 14.53 9.35 9.60
N ILE A 2 14.47 10.56 10.15
CA ILE A 2 13.56 11.64 9.69
C ILE A 2 13.84 12.08 8.23
N VAL A 3 15.10 12.22 7.84
CA VAL A 3 15.50 12.65 6.48
C VAL A 3 14.97 11.69 5.41
N PHE A 4 15.11 10.38 5.61
CA PHE A 4 14.64 9.37 4.67
C PHE A 4 13.12 9.30 4.61
N ARG A 5 12.41 9.49 5.73
CA ARG A 5 10.95 9.50 5.71
C ARG A 5 10.42 10.61 4.82
N LYS A 6 10.94 11.84 4.97
CA LYS A 6 10.56 12.97 4.09
C LYS A 6 10.87 12.67 2.62
N ALA A 7 12.01 12.05 2.33
CA ALA A 7 12.35 11.67 0.95
C ALA A 7 11.37 10.63 0.37
N TRP A 8 10.98 9.63 1.15
CA TRP A 8 9.98 8.65 0.76
C TRP A 8 8.58 9.28 0.60
N GLU A 9 8.17 10.20 1.47
CA GLU A 9 6.95 11.00 1.30
C GLU A 9 7.00 11.82 0.01
N THR A 10 8.16 12.37 -0.36
CA THR A 10 8.35 13.14 -1.59
C THR A 10 8.23 12.27 -2.84
N ILE A 11 8.90 11.11 -2.92
CA ILE A 11 8.83 10.26 -4.11
C ILE A 11 7.48 9.55 -4.26
N ILE A 12 6.80 9.28 -3.14
CA ILE A 12 5.41 8.81 -3.15
C ILE A 12 4.48 9.96 -3.52
N GLY A 13 4.82 11.20 -3.13
CA GLY A 13 4.03 12.38 -3.44
C GLY A 13 2.83 12.61 -2.53
N ARG A 14 2.78 11.90 -1.38
CA ARG A 14 1.73 12.07 -0.38
C ARG A 14 2.24 11.73 1.01
N LYS A 15 1.77 12.50 2.00
CA LYS A 15 1.97 12.20 3.41
C LYS A 15 0.79 11.41 3.97
N TYR A 16 1.07 10.57 4.95
CA TYR A 16 0.01 9.93 5.73
C TYR A 16 -0.79 11.00 6.48
N ASP A 17 -2.13 10.92 6.39
CA ASP A 17 -3.06 11.81 7.08
C ASP A 17 -3.98 11.01 8.01
N GLU A 18 -3.78 11.19 9.31
CA GLU A 18 -4.59 10.54 10.35
C GLU A 18 -5.94 11.23 10.58
N LYS A 19 -6.10 12.47 10.10
CA LYS A 19 -7.31 13.28 10.29
C LYS A 19 -8.22 13.25 9.07
N ALA A 20 -7.82 12.53 8.03
CA ALA A 20 -8.60 12.38 6.82
C ALA A 20 -10.05 11.94 7.10
N ASP A 21 -10.96 12.48 6.31
CA ASP A 21 -12.37 12.11 6.34
C ASP A 21 -12.71 11.15 5.20
N PHE A 22 -13.63 10.23 5.52
CA PHE A 22 -13.94 9.10 4.67
C PHE A 22 -15.44 8.88 4.59
N SER A 23 -15.89 8.46 3.41
CA SER A 23 -17.21 7.86 3.24
C SER A 23 -17.02 6.39 2.88
N HIS A 24 -17.67 5.47 3.57
CA HIS A 24 -17.63 4.05 3.24
C HIS A 24 -19.04 3.50 3.08
N LYS A 25 -19.40 3.11 1.85
CA LYS A 25 -20.72 2.53 1.51
C LYS A 25 -20.55 1.39 0.50
N LYS A 26 -21.20 0.25 0.72
CA LYS A 26 -21.21 -0.91 -0.20
C LYS A 26 -19.81 -1.29 -0.73
N ASN A 27 -18.86 -1.51 0.17
CA ASN A 27 -17.46 -1.81 -0.14
C ASN A 27 -16.67 -0.73 -0.89
N ARG A 28 -17.21 0.49 -1.02
CA ARG A 28 -16.52 1.62 -1.63
C ARG A 28 -16.12 2.61 -0.56
N LEU A 29 -14.83 2.70 -0.29
CA LEU A 29 -14.22 3.72 0.55
C LEU A 29 -13.81 4.90 -0.33
N VAL A 30 -14.25 6.11 0.04
CA VAL A 30 -13.87 7.35 -0.63
C VAL A 30 -13.05 8.19 0.35
N HIS A 31 -11.82 8.53 -0.02
CA HIS A 31 -10.99 9.49 0.69
C HIS A 31 -11.42 10.90 0.28
N LEU A 32 -12.21 11.57 1.12
CA LEU A 32 -12.90 12.82 0.76
C LEU A 32 -11.96 13.94 0.30
N PRO A 33 -10.77 14.15 0.91
CA PRO A 33 -9.88 15.23 0.48
C PRO A 33 -9.32 15.08 -0.95
N SER A 34 -9.16 13.85 -1.46
CA SER A 34 -8.68 13.62 -2.84
C SER A 34 -9.75 13.15 -3.81
N GLY A 35 -10.89 12.69 -3.31
CA GLY A 35 -11.91 12.02 -4.13
C GLY A 35 -11.49 10.63 -4.63
N GLU A 36 -10.38 10.06 -4.13
CA GLU A 36 -9.97 8.71 -4.50
C GLU A 36 -10.95 7.67 -3.96
N GLU A 37 -11.36 6.76 -4.85
CA GLU A 37 -12.23 5.63 -4.53
C GLU A 37 -11.41 4.34 -4.45
N ILE A 38 -11.63 3.59 -3.37
CA ILE A 38 -10.89 2.37 -3.04
C ILE A 38 -11.93 1.30 -2.74
N PHE A 39 -11.80 0.13 -3.36
CA PHE A 39 -12.60 -1.01 -2.96
C PHE A 39 -12.08 -1.53 -1.62
N LEU A 40 -12.94 -1.60 -0.62
CA LEU A 40 -12.65 -2.10 0.72
C LEU A 40 -13.81 -2.98 1.19
N GLU A 41 -13.58 -4.29 1.21
CA GLU A 41 -14.57 -5.27 1.64
C GLU A 41 -14.23 -5.80 3.04
N ALA A 42 -15.25 -5.99 3.87
CA ALA A 42 -15.12 -6.80 5.07
C ALA A 42 -15.36 -8.28 4.74
N VAL A 43 -14.37 -9.12 5.03
CA VAL A 43 -14.40 -10.57 4.74
C VAL A 43 -14.70 -11.41 5.98
N GLY A 44 -14.46 -10.84 7.17
CA GLY A 44 -14.79 -11.41 8.47
C GLY A 44 -15.75 -10.51 9.27
N PRO A 45 -15.86 -10.69 10.59
CA PRO A 45 -16.73 -9.85 11.41
C PRO A 45 -16.34 -8.37 11.26
N THR A 46 -17.33 -7.48 11.32
CA THR A 46 -17.15 -6.02 11.11
C THR A 46 -17.24 -5.19 12.38
N GLU A 47 -17.77 -5.75 13.47
CA GLU A 47 -18.12 -5.03 14.69
C GLU A 47 -17.62 -5.72 15.97
N GLU A 48 -17.54 -7.06 16.00
CA GLU A 48 -17.07 -7.83 17.16
C GLU A 48 -15.73 -8.53 16.89
N GLY A 49 -14.63 -7.79 16.92
CA GLY A 49 -13.32 -8.40 16.72
C GLY A 49 -12.14 -7.64 17.30
N ASP A 50 -11.05 -8.37 17.54
CA ASP A 50 -9.94 -7.89 18.36
C ASP A 50 -9.06 -6.89 17.62
N GLN A 51 -8.56 -7.25 16.45
CA GLN A 51 -7.57 -6.47 15.71
C GLN A 51 -7.95 -6.42 14.22
N PRO A 52 -8.02 -5.23 13.57
CA PRO A 52 -8.16 -5.17 12.13
C PRO A 52 -6.92 -5.72 11.43
N ILE A 53 -7.15 -6.60 10.46
CA ILE A 53 -6.16 -7.17 9.55
C ILE A 53 -6.56 -6.81 8.12
N LEU A 54 -5.69 -6.06 7.43
CA LEU A 54 -5.86 -5.68 6.03
C LEU A 54 -5.06 -6.63 5.14
N TRP A 55 -5.75 -7.38 4.30
CA TRP A 55 -5.21 -8.30 3.32
C TRP A 55 -5.06 -7.63 1.96
N LEU A 56 -3.90 -7.77 1.34
CA LEU A 56 -3.52 -7.12 0.09
C LEU A 56 -3.07 -8.14 -0.95
N GLY A 57 -3.67 -8.12 -2.15
CA GLY A 57 -3.40 -9.09 -3.21
C GLY A 57 -3.82 -10.52 -2.88
N TYR A 58 -4.92 -10.68 -2.15
CA TYR A 58 -5.57 -11.97 -1.85
C TYR A 58 -7.04 -11.93 -2.26
N GLU A 59 -7.59 -13.07 -2.66
CA GLU A 59 -9.02 -13.22 -2.88
C GLU A 59 -9.80 -13.44 -1.58
N SER A 60 -11.07 -13.03 -1.56
CA SER A 60 -11.92 -13.15 -0.36
C SER A 60 -12.12 -14.61 0.08
N SER A 61 -12.08 -15.56 -0.86
CA SER A 61 -12.10 -17.00 -0.57
C SER A 61 -10.83 -17.49 0.13
N GLU A 62 -9.66 -17.00 -0.30
CA GLU A 62 -8.37 -17.31 0.32
C GLU A 62 -8.29 -16.73 1.73
N ILE A 63 -8.75 -15.49 1.90
CA ILE A 63 -8.81 -14.83 3.20
C ILE A 63 -9.65 -15.65 4.15
N LYS A 64 -10.88 -16.06 3.77
CA LYS A 64 -11.75 -16.91 4.62
C LYS A 64 -11.07 -18.21 5.04
N ARG A 65 -10.29 -18.83 4.15
CA ARG A 65 -9.56 -20.08 4.44
C ARG A 65 -8.37 -19.86 5.39
N LEU A 66 -7.66 -18.74 5.24
CA LEU A 66 -6.43 -18.45 5.98
C LEU A 66 -6.68 -17.68 7.29
N SER A 67 -7.78 -16.94 7.36
CA SER A 67 -8.21 -16.21 8.55
C SER A 67 -8.54 -17.17 9.68
N LYS A 68 -8.07 -16.85 10.89
CA LYS A 68 -8.37 -17.60 12.12
C LYS A 68 -8.73 -16.62 13.23
N GLY A 69 -9.57 -17.07 14.15
CA GLY A 69 -9.92 -16.32 15.36
C GLY A 69 -10.92 -15.20 15.11
N LYS A 70 -10.97 -14.24 16.06
CA LYS A 70 -11.95 -13.15 16.10
C LYS A 70 -11.42 -11.83 15.50
N ASN A 71 -10.42 -11.87 14.63
CA ASN A 71 -9.88 -10.65 14.03
C ASN A 71 -10.84 -10.08 12.97
N LEU A 72 -10.78 -8.76 12.76
CA LEU A 72 -11.60 -8.06 11.78
C LEU A 72 -10.86 -8.08 10.44
N HIS A 73 -11.29 -8.92 9.50
CA HIS A 73 -10.57 -9.12 8.24
C HIS A 73 -11.13 -8.25 7.13
N TYR A 74 -10.26 -7.44 6.53
CA TYR A 74 -10.57 -6.56 5.41
C TYR A 74 -9.75 -6.91 4.18
N ARG A 75 -10.36 -6.83 3.01
CA ARG A 75 -9.69 -6.91 1.70
C ARG A 75 -9.76 -5.55 1.04
N ALA A 76 -8.64 -5.04 0.54
CA ALA A 76 -8.64 -3.86 -0.32
C ALA A 76 -8.13 -4.22 -1.71
N ILE A 77 -8.73 -3.62 -2.73
CA ILE A 77 -8.18 -3.58 -4.10
C ILE A 77 -7.75 -2.16 -4.36
N THR A 78 -6.45 -1.98 -4.57
CA THR A 78 -5.82 -0.66 -4.79
C THR A 78 -5.80 -0.27 -6.26
N PHE A 79 -5.41 0.98 -6.55
CA PHE A 79 -5.38 1.56 -7.87
C PHE A 79 -4.75 0.64 -8.93
N ARG A 80 -5.59 0.20 -9.87
CA ARG A 80 -5.24 -0.69 -10.98
C ARG A 80 -4.55 -1.97 -10.53
N GLU A 81 -4.75 -2.47 -9.32
CA GLU A 81 -4.16 -3.71 -8.83
C GLU A 81 -4.42 -4.89 -9.78
N GLU A 82 -5.66 -5.01 -10.26
CA GLU A 82 -6.11 -6.04 -11.20
C GLU A 82 -5.56 -5.88 -12.64
N LYS A 83 -4.95 -4.74 -12.97
CA LYS A 83 -4.43 -4.51 -14.32
C LYS A 83 -3.09 -5.21 -14.47
N GLU A 84 -3.05 -6.25 -15.29
CA GLU A 84 -1.80 -6.92 -15.65
C GLU A 84 -0.97 -6.11 -16.65
N GLY A 85 0.32 -6.39 -16.67
CA GLY A 85 1.26 -5.82 -17.63
C GLY A 85 1.69 -4.38 -17.32
N PHE A 86 2.29 -3.77 -18.33
CA PHE A 86 2.99 -2.49 -18.21
C PHE A 86 2.07 -1.29 -17.98
N THR A 87 2.60 -0.30 -17.27
CA THR A 87 1.99 1.02 -17.10
C THR A 87 1.77 1.66 -18.48
N SER A 88 0.56 2.16 -18.68
CA SER A 88 0.17 2.86 -19.91
C SER A 88 0.94 4.17 -20.04
N THR A 89 1.41 4.47 -21.23
CA THR A 89 2.13 5.71 -21.55
C THR A 89 1.16 6.80 -22.00
N VAL A 90 1.65 8.03 -22.04
CA VAL A 90 0.98 9.15 -22.71
C VAL A 90 1.08 9.01 -24.23
N ALA A 91 0.39 9.86 -24.99
CA ALA A 91 0.36 9.82 -26.46
C ALA A 91 1.74 10.05 -27.12
N ASN A 92 2.70 10.66 -26.41
CA ASN A 92 4.06 10.81 -26.91
C ASN A 92 4.75 9.45 -27.01
N LYS A 93 5.26 9.13 -28.21
CA LYS A 93 5.87 7.84 -28.54
C LYS A 93 7.34 7.71 -28.11
N ARG A 94 7.98 8.80 -27.64
CA ARG A 94 9.37 8.74 -27.18
C ARG A 94 9.47 7.98 -25.85
N GLU A 95 10.40 7.03 -25.79
CA GLU A 95 10.62 6.21 -24.59
C GLU A 95 11.47 6.96 -23.58
N PHE A 96 10.80 7.77 -22.76
CA PHE A 96 11.43 8.47 -21.64
C PHE A 96 10.48 8.51 -20.45
N ALA A 97 10.96 8.06 -19.29
CA ALA A 97 10.16 7.96 -18.07
C ALA A 97 9.53 9.31 -17.66
N GLY A 98 10.21 10.43 -17.92
CA GLY A 98 9.72 11.76 -17.60
C GLY A 98 8.42 12.14 -18.31
N TYR A 99 8.12 11.59 -19.50
CA TYR A 99 6.85 11.84 -20.17
C TYR A 99 5.66 11.19 -19.46
N THR A 100 5.88 10.07 -18.77
CA THR A 100 4.82 9.34 -18.07
C THR A 100 4.76 9.73 -16.59
N HIS A 101 5.90 9.80 -15.91
CA HIS A 101 6.01 9.94 -14.46
C HIS A 101 6.55 11.30 -14.00
N GLY A 102 6.87 12.22 -14.91
CA GLY A 102 7.40 13.54 -14.55
C GLY A 102 6.38 14.42 -13.83
N PHE A 103 5.11 14.33 -14.21
CA PHE A 103 3.99 15.06 -13.60
C PHE A 103 2.91 14.14 -13.01
N ASN A 104 2.99 12.82 -13.23
CA ASN A 104 2.04 11.86 -12.69
C ASN A 104 2.70 10.97 -11.64
N HIS A 105 1.98 10.68 -10.56
CA HIS A 105 2.35 9.61 -9.65
C HIS A 105 2.35 8.26 -10.37
N SER A 106 3.38 7.45 -10.14
CA SER A 106 3.48 6.10 -10.67
C SER A 106 2.36 5.21 -10.11
N ARG A 107 2.11 4.06 -10.76
CA ARG A 107 1.13 3.08 -10.27
C ARG A 107 1.46 2.67 -8.82
N PHE A 108 2.72 2.34 -8.55
CA PHE A 108 3.21 2.04 -7.21
C PHE A 108 2.86 3.14 -6.19
N ALA A 109 3.13 4.41 -6.53
CA ALA A 109 2.85 5.53 -5.64
C ALA A 109 1.34 5.68 -5.33
N ARG A 110 0.48 5.58 -6.35
CA ARG A 110 -0.98 5.64 -6.17
C ARG A 110 -1.51 4.47 -5.34
N GLN A 111 -0.98 3.26 -5.53
CA GLN A 111 -1.33 2.12 -4.69
C GLN A 111 -0.95 2.39 -3.22
N VAL A 112 0.22 2.98 -2.96
CA VAL A 112 0.62 3.39 -1.60
C VAL A 112 -0.31 4.47 -1.04
N HIS A 113 -0.81 5.41 -1.87
CA HIS A 113 -1.80 6.40 -1.45
C HIS A 113 -3.09 5.75 -0.94
N ASP A 114 -3.61 4.79 -1.70
CA ASP A 114 -4.81 4.04 -1.31
C ASP A 114 -4.59 3.27 -0.02
N LEU A 115 -3.44 2.59 0.12
CA LEU A 115 -3.12 1.86 1.34
C LEU A 115 -3.04 2.76 2.56
N MET A 116 -2.42 3.94 2.46
CA MET A 116 -2.39 4.91 3.55
C MET A 116 -3.79 5.39 3.94
N SER A 117 -4.66 5.61 2.95
CA SER A 117 -6.08 5.96 3.15
C SER A 117 -6.84 4.85 3.89
N VAL A 118 -6.69 3.59 3.46
CA VAL A 118 -7.34 2.44 4.12
C VAL A 118 -6.84 2.28 5.56
N VAL A 119 -5.52 2.41 5.80
CA VAL A 119 -4.94 2.34 7.14
C VAL A 119 -5.54 3.41 8.05
N SER A 120 -5.62 4.66 7.58
CA SER A 120 -6.20 5.77 8.33
C SER A 120 -7.67 5.51 8.67
N TYR A 121 -8.45 5.08 7.67
CA TYR A 121 -9.85 4.70 7.85
C TYR A 121 -10.04 3.58 8.89
N LEU A 122 -9.31 2.47 8.76
CA LEU A 122 -9.45 1.32 9.67
C LEU A 122 -9.05 1.68 11.10
N LYS A 123 -7.98 2.45 11.27
CA LYS A 123 -7.56 2.94 12.59
C LYS A 123 -8.62 3.85 13.21
N LYS A 124 -9.18 4.79 12.43
CA LYS A 124 -10.25 5.69 12.89
C LYS A 124 -11.53 4.93 13.25
N LYS A 125 -11.91 3.93 12.44
CA LYS A 125 -13.12 3.12 12.65
C LYS A 125 -13.05 2.25 13.91
N HIS A 126 -11.91 1.59 14.13
CA HIS A 126 -11.79 0.55 15.16
C HIS A 126 -11.00 1.00 16.40
N GLY A 127 -10.42 2.20 16.39
CA GLY A 127 -9.56 2.70 17.46
C GLY A 127 -8.22 1.95 17.59
N LYS A 128 -7.92 1.01 16.68
CA LYS A 128 -6.74 0.13 16.72
C LYS A 128 -5.99 0.17 15.40
N ALA A 129 -4.67 0.28 15.46
CA ALA A 129 -3.79 0.31 14.28
C ALA A 129 -3.81 -1.05 13.57
N PRO A 130 -4.20 -1.17 12.28
CA PRO A 130 -4.28 -2.46 11.59
C PRO A 130 -2.93 -3.17 11.45
N VAL A 131 -2.99 -4.50 11.35
CA VAL A 131 -1.90 -5.33 10.82
C VAL A 131 -2.10 -5.47 9.32
N LEU A 132 -1.03 -5.31 8.55
CA LEU A 132 -1.06 -5.54 7.10
C LEU A 132 -0.55 -6.95 6.79
N ARG A 133 -1.23 -7.65 5.90
CA ARG A 133 -0.78 -8.93 5.34
C ARG A 133 -0.81 -8.85 3.83
N ALA A 134 0.35 -8.95 3.18
CA ALA A 134 0.45 -8.74 1.74
C ALA A 134 1.04 -9.94 1.02
N SER A 135 0.40 -10.30 -0.10
CA SER A 135 0.91 -11.31 -1.02
C SER A 135 2.13 -10.79 -1.78
N ALA A 136 2.77 -11.66 -2.56
CA ALA A 136 3.94 -11.29 -3.36
C ALA A 136 3.69 -10.13 -4.36
N ALA A 137 2.45 -9.94 -4.79
CA ALA A 137 2.07 -8.89 -5.72
C ALA A 137 2.07 -7.49 -5.09
N MET A 138 1.69 -7.39 -3.81
CA MET A 138 1.45 -6.13 -3.10
C MET A 138 2.46 -5.86 -1.96
N ARG A 139 3.45 -6.74 -1.79
CA ARG A 139 4.44 -6.69 -0.71
C ARG A 139 5.12 -5.34 -0.59
N GLU A 140 5.71 -4.83 -1.67
CA GLU A 140 6.57 -3.65 -1.60
C GLU A 140 5.74 -2.37 -1.38
N GLN A 141 4.53 -2.32 -1.94
CA GLN A 141 3.55 -1.29 -1.67
C GLN A 141 3.14 -1.30 -0.19
N ALA A 142 2.85 -2.48 0.37
CA ALA A 142 2.49 -2.66 1.77
C ALA A 142 3.63 -2.25 2.73
N MET A 143 4.87 -2.63 2.40
CA MET A 143 6.06 -2.19 3.14
C MET A 143 6.21 -0.67 3.15
N THR A 144 6.00 -0.05 1.99
CA THR A 144 6.11 1.41 1.85
C THR A 144 5.00 2.12 2.62
N ALA A 145 3.76 1.65 2.49
CA ALA A 145 2.62 2.18 3.23
C ALA A 145 2.81 2.02 4.75
N ALA A 146 3.23 0.85 5.23
CA ALA A 146 3.51 0.61 6.65
C ALA A 146 4.61 1.55 7.18
N TYR A 147 5.67 1.76 6.40
CA TYR A 147 6.75 2.68 6.77
C TYR A 147 6.26 4.12 6.90
N LEU A 148 5.48 4.60 5.92
CA LEU A 148 4.95 5.97 5.91
C LEU A 148 3.82 6.20 6.92
N SER A 149 2.98 5.21 7.16
CA SER A 149 1.94 5.24 8.19
C SER A 149 2.51 5.11 9.62
N GLY A 150 3.74 4.61 9.77
CA GLY A 150 4.46 4.61 11.03
C GLY A 150 3.70 3.91 12.17
N GLY A 151 3.33 4.66 13.21
CA GLY A 151 2.58 4.13 14.36
C GLY A 151 1.13 3.74 14.05
N ALA A 152 0.59 4.12 12.89
CA ALA A 152 -0.76 3.74 12.47
C ALA A 152 -0.87 2.31 11.92
N VAL A 153 0.26 1.61 11.76
CA VAL A 153 0.32 0.17 11.47
C VAL A 153 0.98 -0.54 12.64
N SER A 154 0.34 -1.59 13.17
CA SER A 154 0.84 -2.35 14.32
C SER A 154 1.82 -3.46 13.90
N GLY A 155 1.62 -4.06 12.72
CA GLY A 155 2.49 -5.08 12.15
C GLY A 155 2.33 -5.21 10.65
N LEU A 156 3.30 -5.84 10.00
CA LEU A 156 3.30 -6.17 8.58
C LEU A 156 3.84 -7.59 8.38
N GLU A 157 3.06 -8.41 7.70
CA GLU A 157 3.39 -9.80 7.36
C GLU A 157 3.49 -9.93 5.85
N VAL A 158 4.66 -10.39 5.38
CA VAL A 158 4.93 -10.57 3.95
C VAL A 158 5.82 -11.80 3.73
N ALA A 159 5.64 -12.49 2.60
CA ALA A 159 6.56 -13.56 2.23
C ALA A 159 7.96 -13.01 1.92
N LYS A 160 9.02 -13.82 2.08
CA LYS A 160 10.38 -13.46 1.66
C LYS A 160 10.45 -13.04 0.17
N SER A 161 11.36 -12.12 -0.12
CA SER A 161 11.63 -11.64 -1.49
C SER A 161 13.00 -10.99 -1.61
N ASP A 162 13.62 -11.21 -2.77
CA ASP A 162 14.88 -10.62 -3.20
C ASP A 162 14.68 -9.42 -4.14
N PHE A 163 13.43 -8.96 -4.30
CA PHE A 163 13.11 -7.79 -5.12
C PHE A 163 13.87 -6.53 -4.68
N ARG A 164 14.31 -5.77 -5.68
CA ARG A 164 14.95 -4.46 -5.54
C ARG A 164 14.37 -3.50 -6.56
N PHE A 165 14.15 -2.25 -6.20
CA PHE A 165 13.82 -1.23 -7.19
C PHE A 165 14.93 -1.08 -8.23
N ALA A 166 16.18 -1.30 -7.83
CA ALA A 166 17.35 -1.24 -8.71
C ALA A 166 17.38 -2.35 -9.78
N SER A 167 16.61 -3.44 -9.63
CA SER A 167 16.55 -4.50 -10.65
C SER A 167 15.56 -4.21 -11.76
N LEU A 168 14.76 -3.14 -11.66
CA LEU A 168 13.81 -2.76 -12.70
C LEU A 168 14.55 -2.14 -13.88
N THR A 169 14.39 -2.76 -15.05
CA THR A 169 14.99 -2.29 -16.31
C THR A 169 13.98 -1.56 -17.22
N ASP A 170 12.69 -1.58 -16.87
CA ASP A 170 11.62 -0.93 -17.61
C ASP A 170 10.88 0.10 -16.73
N TYR A 171 10.81 1.35 -17.18
CA TYR A 171 10.12 2.43 -16.47
C TYR A 171 8.59 2.26 -16.44
N ARG A 172 8.05 1.35 -17.26
CA ARG A 172 6.64 1.00 -17.31
C ARG A 172 6.31 -0.13 -16.34
N ASP A 173 7.28 -0.77 -15.70
CA ASP A 173 7.02 -1.78 -14.69
C ASP A 173 6.02 -1.25 -13.63
N PRO A 174 4.98 -2.01 -13.25
CA PRO A 174 4.02 -1.60 -12.22
C PRO A 174 4.63 -1.18 -10.89
N LYS A 175 5.79 -1.76 -10.52
CA LYS A 175 6.55 -1.46 -9.31
C LYS A 175 7.56 -0.33 -9.49
N PHE A 176 7.62 0.31 -10.66
CA PHE A 176 8.49 1.45 -10.90
C PHE A 176 8.14 2.62 -9.98
N LEU A 177 9.14 3.08 -9.22
CA LEU A 177 9.04 4.24 -8.34
C LEU A 177 10.26 5.15 -8.56
N PRO A 178 10.10 6.33 -9.20
CA PRO A 178 11.18 7.27 -9.41
C PRO A 178 11.90 7.63 -8.11
N GLY A 179 13.23 7.50 -8.08
CA GLY A 179 14.06 7.89 -6.95
C GLY A 179 14.16 6.89 -5.79
N ALA A 180 13.45 5.76 -5.82
CA ALA A 180 13.49 4.77 -4.73
C ALA A 180 14.90 4.26 -4.40
N VAL A 181 15.71 4.00 -5.45
CA VAL A 181 17.10 3.54 -5.30
C VAL A 181 17.98 4.55 -4.57
N LYS A 182 17.79 5.86 -4.83
CA LYS A 182 18.54 6.94 -4.17
C LYS A 182 18.32 6.97 -2.65
N TYR A 183 17.17 6.49 -2.19
CA TYR A 183 16.76 6.53 -0.79
C TYR A 183 16.77 5.15 -0.12
N GLY A 184 17.71 4.30 -0.56
CA GLY A 184 18.09 3.08 0.14
C GLY A 184 17.35 1.82 -0.28
N ASP A 185 16.53 1.89 -1.33
CA ASP A 185 15.88 0.73 -1.95
C ASP A 185 14.98 -0.04 -0.93
N VAL A 186 14.60 -1.27 -1.24
CA VAL A 186 13.84 -2.15 -0.33
C VAL A 186 14.62 -2.48 0.94
N ALA A 187 15.96 -2.52 0.87
CA ALA A 187 16.82 -2.81 2.02
C ALA A 187 16.61 -1.79 3.15
N TRP A 188 16.52 -0.51 2.82
CA TRP A 188 16.20 0.53 3.78
C TRP A 188 14.81 0.36 4.39
N LEU A 189 13.78 0.03 3.58
CA LEU A 189 12.43 -0.22 4.09
C LEU A 189 12.42 -1.37 5.11
N LYS A 190 13.08 -2.49 4.81
CA LYS A 190 13.22 -3.63 5.73
C LYS A 190 13.87 -3.20 7.05
N GLN A 191 14.99 -2.47 6.97
CA GLN A 191 15.69 -1.96 8.16
C GLN A 191 14.81 -1.00 8.98
N ALA A 192 14.08 -0.10 8.30
CA ALA A 192 13.26 0.92 8.94
C ALA A 192 12.02 0.34 9.65
N LEU A 193 11.42 -0.71 9.08
CA LEU A 193 10.28 -1.43 9.67
C LEU A 193 10.71 -2.28 10.87
N GLY A 194 11.92 -2.85 10.83
CA GLY A 194 12.51 -3.60 11.95
C GLY A 194 11.56 -4.67 12.48
N LYS A 195 11.30 -4.65 13.80
CA LYS A 195 10.43 -5.63 14.47
C LYS A 195 8.96 -5.63 14.00
N LYS A 196 8.48 -4.59 13.31
CA LYS A 196 7.12 -4.58 12.74
C LYS A 196 6.99 -5.47 11.52
N LEU A 197 8.10 -5.79 10.85
CA LEU A 197 8.13 -6.65 9.68
C LEU A 197 8.33 -8.10 10.11
N ALA A 198 7.30 -8.91 9.96
CA ALA A 198 7.38 -10.36 9.99
C ALA A 198 7.55 -10.87 8.55
N VAL A 199 8.63 -11.62 8.33
CA VAL A 199 8.89 -12.27 7.04
C VAL A 199 8.58 -13.74 7.21
N GLU A 200 7.60 -14.22 6.43
CA GLU A 200 7.29 -15.66 6.29
C GLU A 200 8.18 -16.30 5.22
#